data_AF-A0A7C7S4U7-F1
#
_entry.id   AF-A0A7C7S4U7-F1
#
_cell.length_a   1.000
_cell.length_b   1.000
_cell.length_c   1.000
_cell.angle_alpha   90.00
_cell.angle_beta   90.00
_cell.angle_gamma   90.00
#
_symmetry.space_group_name_H-M   'P 1'
#
loop_
_entity.id
_entity.type
_entity.pdbx_description
1 polymer ?
#
loop_
_entity_poly.entity_id
_entity_poly.type
_entity_poly.pdbx_seq_one_letter_code
_entity_poly.pdbx_strand_id
1 'polypeptide(L)'
;MATTTHFMRKFSFFILSVGVLLTLGLTPLPKLNQAETPAQVIAAVNAFRTAQGLPALEVDYALMGAAQAHSDYQASIGQVTHTGAGGSRPIDRAYAWGFG
;
A
#
# COMPACT_ATOMS: atom_id res chain seq x y z
N MET A 1 55.57 -30.25 -11.74
CA MET A 1 54.84 -29.98 -10.48
C MET A 1 54.35 -28.52 -10.50
N ALA A 2 53.33 -28.18 -11.29
CA ALA A 2 52.88 -26.78 -11.46
C ALA A 2 51.44 -26.62 -12.02
N THR A 3 50.52 -27.57 -11.76
CA THR A 3 49.15 -27.54 -12.31
C THR A 3 48.04 -27.39 -11.27
N THR A 4 48.37 -27.40 -9.98
CA THR A 4 47.41 -27.41 -8.86
C THR A 4 46.86 -26.03 -8.47
N THR A 5 47.64 -24.96 -8.64
CA THR A 5 47.31 -23.60 -8.17
C THR A 5 46.16 -22.93 -8.93
N HIS A 6 46.01 -23.21 -10.23
CA HIS A 6 44.97 -22.61 -11.06
C HIS A 6 43.58 -23.26 -10.85
N PHE A 7 43.57 -24.59 -10.61
CA PHE A 7 42.35 -25.34 -10.28
C PHE A 7 41.79 -24.96 -8.91
N MET A 8 42.66 -24.84 -7.90
CA MET A 8 42.28 -24.41 -6.54
C MET A 8 41.74 -22.96 -6.50
N ARG A 9 42.30 -22.04 -7.30
CA ARG A 9 41.77 -20.65 -7.42
C ARG A 9 40.36 -20.61 -8.00
N LYS A 10 40.08 -21.37 -9.07
CA LYS A 10 38.73 -21.44 -9.69
C LYS A 10 37.69 -22.08 -8.77
N PHE A 11 38.09 -23.11 -8.02
CA PHE A 11 37.23 -23.76 -7.03
C PHE A 11 36.90 -22.83 -5.84
N SER A 12 37.87 -22.07 -5.35
CA SER A 12 37.62 -21.02 -4.35
C SER A 12 36.67 -19.93 -4.83
N PHE A 13 36.79 -19.45 -6.08
CA PHE A 13 35.85 -18.47 -6.63
C PHE A 13 34.43 -19.04 -6.78
N PHE A 14 34.29 -20.32 -7.10
CA PHE A 14 33.00 -21.00 -7.18
C PHE A 14 32.34 -21.13 -5.80
N ILE A 15 33.09 -21.52 -4.76
CA ILE A 15 32.57 -21.59 -3.39
C ILE A 15 32.19 -20.20 -2.87
N LEU A 16 32.98 -19.17 -3.19
CA LEU A 16 32.69 -17.80 -2.76
C LEU A 16 31.40 -17.26 -3.42
N SER A 17 31.17 -17.57 -4.70
CA SER A 17 29.97 -17.15 -5.42
C SER A 17 28.71 -17.91 -4.97
N VAL A 18 28.82 -19.21 -4.69
CA VAL A 18 27.73 -19.99 -4.06
C VAL A 18 27.43 -19.48 -2.65
N GLY A 19 28.46 -19.14 -1.86
CA GLY A 19 28.30 -18.55 -0.53
C GLY A 19 27.56 -17.21 -0.57
N VAL A 20 27.93 -16.31 -1.51
CA VAL A 20 27.26 -15.01 -1.69
C VAL A 20 25.81 -15.18 -2.13
N LEU A 21 25.52 -16.10 -3.06
CA LEU A 21 24.15 -16.42 -3.49
C LEU A 21 23.31 -17.02 -2.35
N LEU A 22 23.92 -17.86 -1.51
CA LEU A 22 23.24 -18.45 -0.35
C LEU A 22 22.93 -17.38 0.71
N THR A 23 23.83 -16.42 0.94
CA THR A 23 23.60 -15.32 1.90
C THR A 23 22.53 -14.33 1.41
N LEU A 24 22.35 -14.15 0.10
CA LEU A 24 21.28 -13.31 -0.45
C LEU A 24 19.90 -13.98 -0.37
N GLY A 25 19.82 -15.31 -0.36
CA GLY A 25 18.55 -16.05 -0.27
C GLY A 25 17.94 -16.12 1.14
N LEU A 26 18.70 -15.76 2.18
CA LEU A 26 18.30 -15.87 3.59
C LEU A 26 17.76 -14.56 4.19
N THR A 27 17.83 -13.44 3.47
CA THR A 27 17.23 -12.19 3.94
C THR A 27 15.72 -12.24 3.71
N PRO A 28 14.88 -12.18 4.77
CA PRO A 28 13.44 -12.06 4.58
C PRO A 28 13.17 -10.80 3.76
N LEU A 29 12.42 -10.95 2.67
CA LEU A 29 11.99 -9.81 1.87
C LEU A 29 11.28 -8.82 2.81
N PRO A 30 11.48 -7.50 2.61
CA PRO A 30 10.67 -6.52 3.32
C PRO A 30 9.21 -6.87 3.08
N LYS A 31 8.45 -7.14 4.15
CA LYS A 31 7.00 -7.27 4.03
C LYS A 31 6.50 -5.94 3.49
N LEU A 32 5.91 -5.94 2.30
CA LEU A 32 5.17 -4.76 1.86
C LEU A 32 4.09 -4.53 2.91
N ASN A 33 4.12 -3.35 3.54
CA ASN A 33 3.09 -2.97 4.47
C ASN A 33 1.80 -2.92 3.64
N GLN A 34 0.88 -3.85 3.88
CA GLN A 34 -0.38 -3.89 3.16
C GLN A 34 -1.06 -2.54 3.32
N ALA A 35 -1.48 -1.92 2.23
CA ALA A 35 -2.24 -0.68 2.31
C ALA A 35 -3.46 -0.91 3.20
N GLU A 36 -3.67 -0.02 4.17
CA GLU A 36 -4.83 -0.07 5.05
C GLU A 36 -6.11 -0.09 4.21
N THR A 37 -6.99 -1.03 4.48
CA THR A 37 -8.27 -1.13 3.78
C THR A 37 -9.20 -0.01 4.24
N PRO A 38 -10.16 0.42 3.39
CA PRO A 38 -11.18 1.39 3.82
C PRO A 38 -11.93 0.97 5.09
N ALA A 39 -12.18 -0.34 5.26
CA ALA A 39 -12.82 -0.88 6.45
C ALA A 39 -11.97 -0.69 7.73
N GLN A 40 -10.64 -0.84 7.65
CA GLN A 40 -9.75 -0.60 8.78
C GLN A 40 -9.75 0.89 9.19
N VAL A 41 -9.79 1.81 8.22
CA VAL A 41 -9.89 3.25 8.50
C VAL A 41 -11.20 3.58 9.23
N ILE A 42 -12.34 3.05 8.76
CA ILE A 42 -13.64 3.25 9.41
C ILE A 42 -13.63 2.68 10.82
N ALA A 43 -13.09 1.48 11.02
CA ALA A 43 -12.98 0.86 12.33
C ALA A 43 -12.14 1.70 13.30
N ALA A 44 -11.00 2.23 12.85
CA ALA A 44 -10.15 3.10 13.64
C ALA A 44 -10.85 4.42 14.02
N VAL A 45 -11.55 5.05 13.06
CA VAL A 45 -12.34 6.28 13.31
C VAL A 45 -13.45 6.02 14.32
N ASN A 46 -14.20 4.92 14.17
CA ASN A 46 -15.29 4.58 15.09
C ASN A 46 -14.77 4.23 16.48
N ALA A 47 -13.64 3.51 16.60
CA ALA A 47 -12.99 3.26 17.88
C ALA A 47 -12.60 4.58 18.58
N PHE A 48 -12.03 5.53 17.83
CA PHE A 48 -11.71 6.86 18.36
C PHE A 48 -12.97 7.61 18.80
N ARG A 49 -14.04 7.62 18.00
CA ARG A 49 -15.31 8.26 18.34
C ARG A 49 -15.90 7.70 19.63
N THR A 50 -15.95 6.37 19.77
CA THR A 50 -16.46 5.71 20.98
C THR A 50 -15.61 6.03 22.20
N ALA A 51 -14.29 6.09 22.06
CA ALA A 51 -13.39 6.52 23.14
C ALA A 51 -13.63 7.98 23.58
N GLN A 52 -14.20 8.82 22.70
CA GLN A 52 -14.62 10.20 22.99
C GLN A 52 -16.09 10.31 23.41
N GLY A 53 -16.79 9.20 23.67
CA GLY A 53 -18.21 9.20 24.07
C GLY A 53 -19.19 9.52 22.94
N LEU A 54 -18.73 9.51 21.69
CA LEU A 54 -19.57 9.71 20.50
C LEU A 54 -20.05 8.36 19.94
N PRO A 55 -21.26 8.30 19.37
CA PRO A 55 -21.73 7.10 18.69
C PRO A 55 -20.87 6.79 17.46
N ALA A 56 -20.71 5.51 17.14
CA ALA A 56 -20.09 5.08 15.88
C ALA A 56 -20.89 5.60 14.67
N LEU A 57 -20.19 5.90 13.58
CA LEU A 57 -20.82 6.21 12.29
C LEU A 57 -21.18 4.91 11.58
N GLU A 58 -22.33 4.92 10.90
CA GLU A 58 -22.72 3.86 9.99
C GLU A 58 -22.06 4.04 8.62
N VAL A 59 -21.81 2.92 7.95
CA VAL A 59 -21.26 2.92 6.59
C VAL A 59 -22.37 3.19 5.59
N ASP A 60 -22.18 4.19 4.76
CA ASP A 60 -23.01 4.46 3.58
C ASP A 60 -22.23 4.10 2.31
N TYR A 61 -22.73 3.14 1.54
CA TYR A 61 -22.02 2.63 0.36
C TYR A 61 -21.95 3.65 -0.79
N ALA A 62 -22.88 4.61 -0.89
CA ALA A 62 -22.80 5.70 -1.86
C ALA A 62 -21.64 6.64 -1.50
N LEU A 63 -21.48 6.99 -0.22
CA LEU A 63 -20.33 7.77 0.25
C LEU A 63 -19.01 7.03 0.05
N MET A 64 -18.98 5.71 0.26
CA MET A 64 -17.80 4.88 0.01
C MET A 64 -17.40 4.90 -1.48
N GLY A 65 -18.36 4.75 -2.38
CA GLY A 65 -18.14 4.84 -3.83
C GLY A 65 -17.63 6.22 -4.25
N ALA A 66 -18.24 7.29 -3.75
CA ALA A 66 -17.83 8.66 -4.03
C ALA A 66 -16.40 8.96 -3.55
N ALA A 67 -16.01 8.45 -2.38
CA ALA A 67 -14.67 8.61 -1.84
C ALA A 67 -13.61 7.84 -2.65
N GLN A 68 -13.92 6.60 -3.07
CA GLN A 68 -13.01 5.81 -3.90
C GLN A 68 -12.81 6.47 -5.26
N ALA A 69 -13.89 6.84 -5.95
CA ALA A 69 -13.80 7.49 -7.26
C ALA A 69 -13.01 8.81 -7.20
N HIS A 70 -13.11 9.57 -6.11
CA HIS A 70 -12.31 10.78 -5.92
C HIS A 70 -10.84 10.46 -5.66
N SER A 71 -10.53 9.40 -4.92
CA SER A 71 -9.15 8.95 -4.69
C SER A 71 -8.50 8.50 -5.99
N ASP A 72 -9.24 7.78 -6.84
CA ASP A 72 -8.79 7.37 -8.18
C ASP A 72 -8.52 8.60 -9.07
N TYR A 73 -9.39 9.61 -9.01
CA TYR A 73 -9.18 10.87 -9.71
C TYR A 73 -7.91 11.59 -9.21
N GLN A 74 -7.72 11.73 -7.89
CA GLN A 74 -6.52 12.35 -7.31
C GLN A 74 -5.24 11.61 -7.72
N ALA A 75 -5.28 10.28 -7.76
CA ALA A 75 -4.18 9.47 -8.26
C ALA A 75 -3.91 9.73 -9.75
N SER A 76 -4.96 9.83 -10.57
CA SER A 76 -4.83 10.07 -12.02
C SER A 76 -4.19 11.42 -12.35
N ILE A 77 -4.36 12.43 -11.49
CA ILE A 77 -3.78 13.77 -11.68
C ILE A 77 -2.52 14.00 -10.83
N GLY A 78 -2.10 13.04 -10.01
CA GLY A 78 -0.96 13.15 -9.10
C GLY A 78 -1.08 14.28 -8.06
N GLN A 79 -2.30 14.69 -7.71
CA GLN A 79 -2.55 15.81 -6.81
C GLN A 79 -3.69 15.49 -5.83
N VAL A 80 -3.44 15.78 -4.55
CA VAL A 80 -4.47 15.79 -3.51
C VAL A 80 -5.21 17.12 -3.54
N THR A 81 -6.51 17.08 -3.79
CA THR A 81 -7.40 18.25 -3.89
C THR A 81 -8.82 17.92 -3.44
N HIS A 82 -9.58 18.92 -2.99
CA HIS A 82 -11.01 18.76 -2.70
C HIS A 82 -11.88 18.83 -3.97
N THR A 83 -11.38 19.49 -5.02
CA THR A 83 -12.07 19.64 -6.30
C THR A 83 -11.89 18.38 -7.12
N GLY A 84 -12.99 17.70 -7.44
CA GLY A 84 -12.99 16.48 -8.23
C GLY A 84 -12.99 16.75 -9.74
N ALA A 85 -13.08 15.66 -10.51
CA ALA A 85 -13.25 15.72 -11.96
C ALA A 85 -14.39 16.69 -12.35
N GLY A 86 -14.15 17.48 -13.39
CA GLY A 86 -15.11 18.47 -13.88
C GLY A 86 -15.40 19.64 -12.93
N GLY A 87 -14.61 19.82 -11.86
CA GLY A 87 -14.82 20.90 -10.88
C GLY A 87 -15.77 20.52 -9.74
N SER A 88 -16.13 19.25 -9.59
CA SER A 88 -17.11 18.80 -8.60
C SER A 88 -16.67 19.02 -7.15
N ARG A 89 -17.60 19.47 -6.31
CA ARG A 89 -17.43 19.56 -4.85
C ARG A 89 -17.71 18.19 -4.21
N PRO A 90 -17.30 17.97 -2.95
CA PRO A 90 -17.58 16.70 -2.26
C PRO A 90 -19.05 16.29 -2.27
N ILE A 91 -19.97 17.24 -2.07
CA ILE A 91 -21.41 16.95 -2.05
C ILE A 91 -21.94 16.59 -3.44
N ASP A 92 -21.46 17.24 -4.51
CA ASP A 92 -21.87 16.93 -5.88
C ASP A 92 -21.51 15.48 -6.23
N ARG A 93 -20.32 15.04 -5.79
CA ARG A 93 -19.88 13.65 -5.97
C ARG A 93 -20.69 12.66 -5.13
N ALA A 94 -21.05 13.02 -3.90
CA ALA A 94 -21.90 12.18 -3.06
C ALA A 94 -23.29 11.98 -3.69
N TYR A 95 -23.92 13.05 -4.18
CA TYR A 95 -25.20 12.99 -4.87
C TYR A 95 -25.13 12.20 -6.18
N ALA A 96 -24.03 12.32 -6.93
CA ALA A 96 -23.82 11.52 -8.13
C ALA A 96 -23.75 10.01 -7.84
N TRP A 97 -23.39 9.61 -6.62
CA TRP A 97 -23.40 8.23 -6.15
C TRP A 97 -24.71 7.81 -5.46
N GLY A 98 -25.70 8.70 -5.36
CA GLY A 98 -27.02 8.42 -4.80
C GLY A 98 -27.12 8.61 -3.29
N PHE A 99 -26.19 9.36 -2.67
CA PHE A 99 -26.32 9.74 -1.26
C PHE A 99 -27.44 10.78 -1.08
N GLY A 100 -28.23 10.66 -0.02
CA GLY A 100 -29.27 11.63 0.37
C GLY A 100 -30.69 11.08 0.39
#